data_AF-A0A6G4R9P5-F1
#
_entry.id   AF-A0A6G4R9P5-F1
#
_cell.length_a   1.000
_cell.length_b   1.000
_cell.length_c   1.000
_cell.angle_alpha   90.00
_cell.angle_beta   90.00
_cell.angle_gamma   90.00
#
_symmetry.space_group_name_H-M   'P 1'
#
loop_
_entity.id
_entity.type
_entity.pdbx_description
1 polymer ?
#
loop_
_entity_poly.entity_id
_entity_poly.type
_entity_poly.pdbx_seq_one_letter_code
_entity_poly.pdbx_strand_id
1 'polypeptide(L)'
;MHIPEGQYNLKEFCRVIFDSPESVLEGYHGQRIKSFLYLSDDGWREYLDEHYEIEELGGITKFVGEYRNRRGAEQPAKFYVGEYKDDLQMVVTAETEEAIRQALRPVSEHSDCLSPMPIMTEDFQTMNEIVLSTYEDMRISEFKSKRVPSLADARTRPDVNREIEYKGLDGRDRLDDFRDEYGVVPTRIQYEHENVSIRIDTSGKFTLETVNQESFNILFELLSEVVVNVLELLDVANQIKFEKREVEPGNLKIQVPEVSSGEIDFDHPVTLMQAESFIKGTKNSDELNFSFTDVTKQAGSLDFSAQVTDENRGSLFNVSATEESMRIVPKHNCSFPSLVEFYLAVIQMLDGGAKMKLYESQTAA
;
A
#
# COMPACT_ATOMS: atom_id res chain seq x y z
N MET A 1 3.39 -23.14 3.69
CA MET A 1 3.38 -23.54 5.09
C MET A 1 2.69 -24.89 5.20
N HIS A 2 3.04 -25.68 6.21
CA HIS A 2 2.39 -26.96 6.54
C HIS A 2 1.27 -26.70 7.55
N ILE A 3 0.14 -26.19 7.07
CA ILE A 3 -1.05 -25.95 7.89
C ILE A 3 -1.84 -27.27 7.99
N PRO A 4 -2.19 -27.75 9.19
CA PRO A 4 -3.04 -28.93 9.35
C PRO A 4 -4.40 -28.76 8.67
N GLU A 5 -4.95 -29.85 8.13
CA GLU A 5 -6.31 -29.83 7.60
C GLU A 5 -7.31 -29.43 8.69
N GLY A 6 -8.20 -28.48 8.36
CA GLY A 6 -9.15 -27.94 9.31
C GLY A 6 -9.93 -26.77 8.73
N GLN A 7 -10.86 -26.25 9.53
CA GLN A 7 -11.55 -25.00 9.26
C GLN A 7 -11.12 -23.97 10.30
N TYR A 8 -10.75 -22.79 9.84
CA TYR A 8 -10.17 -21.73 10.64
C TYR A 8 -10.82 -20.39 10.28
N ASN A 9 -11.06 -19.53 11.26
CA ASN A 9 -11.05 -18.09 11.01
C ASN A 9 -9.62 -17.53 11.08
N LEU A 10 -9.41 -16.26 10.73
CA LEU A 10 -8.09 -15.63 10.72
C LEU A 10 -7.35 -15.74 12.06
N LYS A 11 -8.05 -15.53 13.18
CA LYS A 11 -7.47 -15.61 14.52
C LYS A 11 -6.99 -17.03 14.86
N GLU A 12 -7.81 -18.03 14.56
CA GLU A 12 -7.47 -19.44 14.74
C GLU A 12 -6.31 -19.85 13.84
N PHE A 13 -6.30 -19.38 12.59
CA PHE A 13 -5.23 -19.63 11.64
C PHE A 13 -3.89 -19.07 12.12
N CYS A 14 -3.85 -17.81 12.56
CA CYS A 14 -2.63 -17.23 13.14
C CYS A 14 -2.19 -17.97 14.40
N ARG A 15 -3.12 -18.43 15.23
CA ARG A 15 -2.82 -19.23 16.42
C ARG A 15 -2.13 -20.54 16.08
N VAL A 16 -2.60 -21.26 15.07
CA VAL A 16 -1.94 -22.49 14.58
C VAL A 16 -0.47 -22.21 14.22
N ILE A 17 -0.20 -21.06 13.61
CA ILE A 17 1.15 -20.67 13.19
C ILE A 17 2.05 -20.43 14.42
N PHE A 18 1.61 -19.62 15.39
CA PHE A 18 2.48 -19.29 16.54
C PHE A 18 2.49 -20.33 17.67
N ASP A 19 1.49 -21.22 17.76
CA ASP A 19 1.48 -22.32 18.72
C ASP A 19 2.40 -23.47 18.26
N SER A 20 2.73 -23.57 16.97
CA SER A 20 3.56 -24.65 16.42
C SER A 20 4.43 -24.21 15.22
N PRO A 21 5.28 -23.18 15.38
CA PRO A 21 6.00 -22.57 14.27
C PRO A 21 6.98 -23.53 13.59
N GLU A 22 7.66 -24.40 14.35
CA GLU A 22 8.65 -25.36 13.82
C GLU A 22 8.04 -26.31 12.79
N SER A 23 6.87 -26.90 13.11
CA SER A 23 6.18 -27.81 12.18
C SER A 23 5.54 -27.07 11.00
N VAL A 24 4.99 -25.88 11.23
CA VAL A 24 4.33 -25.09 10.19
C VAL A 24 5.31 -24.57 9.15
N LEU A 25 6.54 -24.27 9.58
CA LEU A 25 7.60 -23.64 8.78
C LEU A 25 8.71 -24.62 8.39
N GLU A 26 8.52 -25.91 8.62
CA GLU A 26 9.47 -26.93 8.17
C GLU A 26 9.71 -26.81 6.66
N GLY A 27 10.98 -26.79 6.25
CA GLY A 27 11.37 -26.62 4.84
C GLY A 27 11.28 -25.19 4.27
N TYR A 28 10.76 -24.22 5.02
CA TYR A 28 10.70 -22.82 4.58
C TYR A 28 11.97 -22.03 4.90
N HIS A 29 12.41 -21.20 3.95
CA HIS A 29 13.63 -20.42 4.10
C HIS A 29 13.48 -19.34 5.19
N GLY A 30 14.33 -19.43 6.22
CA GLY A 30 14.43 -18.43 7.28
C GLY A 30 13.31 -18.48 8.31
N GLN A 31 12.41 -19.48 8.24
CA GLN A 31 11.35 -19.73 9.24
C GLN A 31 10.62 -18.45 9.70
N ARG A 32 10.27 -17.60 8.73
CA ARG A 32 9.65 -16.30 8.95
C ARG A 32 8.27 -16.24 8.31
N ILE A 33 7.38 -15.50 8.95
CA ILE A 33 6.04 -15.22 8.42
C ILE A 33 6.02 -13.84 7.82
N LYS A 34 5.35 -13.70 6.69
CA LYS A 34 5.07 -12.42 6.03
C LYS A 34 3.56 -12.26 5.94
N SER A 35 3.11 -11.08 6.31
CA SER A 35 1.71 -10.67 6.24
C SER A 35 1.60 -9.45 5.34
N PHE A 36 0.62 -9.47 4.46
CA PHE A 36 0.28 -8.40 3.53
C PHE A 36 -1.19 -8.07 3.72
N LEU A 37 -1.53 -6.79 3.70
CA LEU A 37 -2.89 -6.33 3.85
C LEU A 37 -3.36 -5.81 2.50
N TYR A 38 -4.58 -6.16 2.13
CA TYR A 38 -5.19 -5.76 0.87
C TYR A 38 -6.58 -5.18 1.13
N LEU A 39 -6.81 -3.98 0.62
CA LEU A 39 -8.14 -3.44 0.48
C LEU A 39 -8.87 -4.23 -0.61
N SER A 40 -10.14 -4.56 -0.35
CA SER A 40 -10.92 -5.43 -1.22
C SER A 40 -12.34 -4.93 -1.41
N ASP A 41 -12.86 -5.07 -2.62
CA ASP A 41 -14.30 -5.06 -2.89
C ASP A 41 -14.83 -6.50 -3.00
N ASP A 42 -16.16 -6.69 -2.97
CA ASP A 42 -16.87 -7.99 -2.98
C ASP A 42 -16.33 -9.03 -4.00
N GLY A 43 -15.83 -8.58 -5.16
CA GLY A 43 -15.35 -9.44 -6.25
C GLY A 43 -14.00 -10.14 -6.03
N TRP A 44 -13.32 -9.88 -4.91
CA TRP A 44 -11.94 -10.38 -4.71
C TRP A 44 -11.85 -11.92 -4.68
N ARG A 45 -12.87 -12.61 -4.15
CA ARG A 45 -12.88 -14.08 -4.08
C ARG A 45 -13.03 -14.71 -5.46
N GLU A 46 -13.94 -14.15 -6.26
CA GLU A 46 -14.19 -14.58 -7.64
C GLU A 46 -12.95 -14.36 -8.50
N TYR A 47 -12.27 -13.23 -8.32
CA TYR A 47 -10.98 -12.98 -8.98
C TYR A 47 -9.96 -14.09 -8.66
N LEU A 48 -9.82 -14.50 -7.40
CA LEU A 48 -8.88 -15.57 -7.03
C LEU A 48 -9.28 -16.93 -7.62
N ASP A 49 -10.57 -17.29 -7.57
CA ASP A 49 -11.08 -18.56 -8.14
C ASP A 49 -10.86 -18.66 -9.66
N GLU A 50 -10.99 -17.53 -10.37
CA GLU A 50 -10.77 -17.46 -11.83
C GLU A 50 -9.29 -17.61 -12.24
N HIS A 51 -8.35 -17.21 -11.37
CA HIS A 51 -6.94 -17.08 -11.73
C HIS A 51 -6.01 -18.07 -11.02
N TYR A 52 -6.45 -18.70 -9.93
CA TYR A 52 -5.60 -19.54 -9.08
C TYR A 52 -6.31 -20.83 -8.66
N GLU A 53 -5.51 -21.85 -8.33
CA GLU A 53 -6.04 -23.01 -7.62
C GLU A 53 -6.31 -22.61 -6.16
N ILE A 54 -7.58 -22.68 -5.75
CA ILE A 54 -8.01 -22.33 -4.40
C ILE A 54 -8.46 -23.54 -3.58
N GLU A 55 -8.27 -23.45 -2.27
CA GLU A 55 -8.72 -24.43 -1.28
C GLU A 55 -9.32 -23.68 -0.08
N GLU A 56 -10.57 -23.97 0.24
CA GLU A 56 -11.28 -23.35 1.35
C GLU A 56 -11.01 -24.07 2.67
N LEU A 57 -10.52 -23.32 3.65
CA LEU A 57 -10.19 -23.78 5.00
C LEU A 57 -11.08 -23.07 6.02
N GLY A 58 -12.38 -22.95 5.74
CA GLY A 58 -13.34 -22.25 6.58
C GLY A 58 -13.43 -20.76 6.23
N GLY A 59 -12.97 -19.89 7.13
CA GLY A 59 -12.83 -18.44 6.88
C GLY A 59 -11.50 -18.04 6.25
N ILE A 60 -10.66 -19.02 5.88
CA ILE A 60 -9.39 -18.83 5.19
C ILE A 60 -9.49 -19.46 3.81
N THR A 61 -9.14 -18.71 2.78
CA THR A 61 -8.94 -19.23 1.43
C THR A 61 -7.44 -19.40 1.20
N LYS A 62 -6.99 -20.61 0.91
CA LYS A 62 -5.63 -20.86 0.41
C LYS A 62 -5.64 -20.73 -1.10
N PHE A 63 -4.69 -20.03 -1.67
CA PHE A 63 -4.46 -20.03 -3.11
C PHE A 63 -3.00 -20.36 -3.44
N VAL A 64 -2.80 -21.00 -4.59
CA VAL A 64 -1.48 -21.45 -5.05
C VAL A 64 -1.14 -20.78 -6.36
N GLY A 65 -0.05 -20.02 -6.36
CA GLY A 65 0.54 -19.48 -7.58
C GLY A 65 1.84 -20.20 -7.94
N GLU A 66 2.33 -19.99 -9.16
CA GLU A 66 3.59 -20.55 -9.63
C GLU A 66 4.67 -19.47 -9.68
N TYR A 67 5.90 -19.83 -9.33
CA TYR A 67 7.04 -18.93 -9.49
C TYR A 67 8.27 -19.67 -9.96
N ARG A 68 9.14 -18.95 -10.66
CA ARG A 68 10.45 -19.46 -11.05
C ARG A 68 11.49 -19.07 -10.01
N ASN A 69 12.11 -20.06 -9.39
CA ASN A 69 13.16 -19.82 -8.41
C ASN A 69 14.48 -19.37 -9.06
N ARG A 70 15.48 -19.01 -8.24
CA ARG A 70 16.79 -18.54 -8.72
C ARG A 70 17.55 -19.55 -9.59
N ARG A 71 17.20 -20.84 -9.53
CA ARG A 71 17.79 -21.91 -10.35
C ARG A 71 17.00 -22.16 -11.63
N GLY A 72 15.95 -21.39 -11.88
CA GLY A 72 15.12 -21.50 -13.06
C GLY A 72 14.08 -22.62 -13.01
N ALA A 73 13.87 -23.25 -11.86
CA ALA A 73 12.84 -24.28 -11.68
C ALA A 73 11.52 -23.65 -11.23
N GLU A 74 10.41 -24.13 -11.79
CA GLU A 74 9.06 -23.77 -11.36
C GLU A 74 8.73 -24.46 -10.04
N GLN A 75 8.16 -23.69 -9.11
CA GLN A 75 7.75 -24.15 -7.79
C GLN A 75 6.40 -23.52 -7.43
N PRO A 76 5.54 -24.25 -6.71
CA PRO A 76 4.31 -23.68 -6.18
C PRO A 76 4.63 -22.76 -4.99
N ALA A 77 3.95 -21.63 -4.93
CA ALA A 77 3.94 -20.69 -3.82
C ALA A 77 2.56 -20.67 -3.17
N LYS A 78 2.50 -20.88 -1.85
CA LYS A 78 1.24 -20.97 -1.10
C LYS A 78 0.97 -19.68 -0.35
N PHE A 79 -0.23 -19.15 -0.52
CA PHE A 79 -0.73 -17.97 0.16
C PHE A 79 -2.05 -18.29 0.84
N TYR A 80 -2.30 -17.66 1.98
CA TYR A 80 -3.51 -17.88 2.78
C TYR A 80 -4.13 -16.53 3.07
N VAL A 81 -5.33 -16.29 2.57
CA VAL A 81 -6.06 -15.05 2.74
C VAL A 81 -7.23 -15.26 3.68
N GLY A 82 -7.40 -14.33 4.62
CA GLY A 82 -8.54 -14.29 5.52
C GLY A 82 -8.96 -12.86 5.79
N GLU A 83 -10.25 -12.69 6.08
CA GLU A 83 -10.82 -11.39 6.40
C GLU A 83 -10.33 -10.91 7.76
N TYR A 84 -9.70 -9.73 7.77
CA TYR A 84 -9.25 -9.08 9.00
C TYR A 84 -10.32 -8.11 9.53
N LYS A 85 -10.90 -7.32 8.63
CA LYS A 85 -12.13 -6.53 8.82
C LYS A 85 -12.89 -6.49 7.49
N ASP A 86 -14.12 -5.99 7.53
CA ASP A 86 -14.89 -5.62 6.34
C ASP A 86 -13.98 -4.83 5.37
N ASP A 87 -13.97 -5.26 4.11
CA ASP A 87 -13.18 -4.69 3.00
C ASP A 87 -11.64 -4.70 3.19
N LEU A 88 -11.13 -5.45 4.17
CA LEU A 88 -9.71 -5.58 4.45
C LEU A 88 -9.28 -7.03 4.68
N GLN A 89 -8.52 -7.55 3.71
CA GLN A 89 -8.02 -8.91 3.71
C GLN A 89 -6.57 -8.98 4.18
N MET A 90 -6.23 -10.03 4.92
CA MET A 90 -4.88 -10.33 5.35
C MET A 90 -4.37 -11.58 4.65
N VAL A 91 -3.31 -11.45 3.86
CA VAL A 91 -2.59 -12.55 3.23
C VAL A 91 -1.38 -12.91 4.09
N VAL A 92 -1.30 -14.18 4.50
CA VAL A 92 -0.21 -14.73 5.31
C VAL A 92 0.56 -15.78 4.51
N THR A 93 1.89 -15.70 4.54
CA THR A 93 2.76 -16.63 3.82
C THR A 93 4.15 -16.77 4.44
N ALA A 94 4.82 -17.88 4.16
CA ALA A 94 6.24 -18.08 4.45
C ALA A 94 7.12 -18.07 3.19
N GLU A 95 6.53 -17.85 2.01
CA GLU A 95 7.20 -17.94 0.70
C GLU A 95 8.31 -16.89 0.51
N THR A 96 9.22 -17.10 -0.44
CA THR A 96 10.34 -16.18 -0.68
C THR A 96 9.91 -14.87 -1.34
N GLU A 97 10.78 -13.85 -1.33
CA GLU A 97 10.51 -12.59 -2.03
C GLU A 97 10.31 -12.79 -3.54
N GLU A 98 11.04 -13.74 -4.14
CA GLU A 98 10.86 -14.08 -5.56
C GLU A 98 9.50 -14.70 -5.85
N ALA A 99 8.96 -15.50 -4.93
CA ALA A 99 7.63 -16.08 -5.02
C ALA A 99 6.56 -15.00 -4.85
N ILE A 100 6.70 -14.12 -3.86
CA ILE A 100 5.80 -12.98 -3.65
C ILE A 100 5.73 -12.12 -4.90
N ARG A 101 6.88 -11.71 -5.45
CA ARG A 101 6.94 -10.85 -6.63
C ARG A 101 6.30 -11.47 -7.87
N GLN A 102 6.41 -12.79 -8.05
CA GLN A 102 5.94 -13.47 -9.27
C GLN A 102 4.52 -14.02 -9.15
N ALA A 103 4.05 -14.35 -7.95
CA ALA A 103 2.79 -15.05 -7.74
C ALA A 103 1.76 -14.25 -6.94
N LEU A 104 2.18 -13.52 -5.90
CA LEU A 104 1.26 -12.72 -5.07
C LEU A 104 1.06 -11.31 -5.62
N ARG A 105 2.14 -10.65 -6.00
CA ARG A 105 2.10 -9.27 -6.48
C ARG A 105 1.19 -9.06 -7.69
N PRO A 106 1.17 -9.96 -8.70
CA PRO A 106 0.25 -9.82 -9.82
C PRO A 106 -1.22 -9.84 -9.43
N VAL A 107 -1.58 -10.47 -8.30
CA VAL A 107 -2.96 -10.52 -7.78
C VAL A 107 -3.50 -9.11 -7.60
N SER A 108 -2.76 -8.24 -6.93
CA SER A 108 -3.21 -6.87 -6.73
C SER A 108 -3.00 -6.03 -7.98
N GLU A 109 -1.88 -6.18 -8.70
CA GLU A 109 -1.56 -5.33 -9.87
C GLU A 109 -2.61 -5.41 -10.99
N HIS A 110 -3.22 -6.58 -11.21
CA HIS A 110 -4.16 -6.79 -12.32
C HIS A 110 -5.62 -6.93 -11.88
N SER A 111 -5.90 -6.89 -10.57
CA SER A 111 -7.27 -6.95 -10.05
C SER A 111 -7.85 -5.54 -9.94
N ASP A 112 -9.09 -5.38 -10.39
CA ASP A 112 -9.91 -4.19 -10.12
C ASP A 112 -10.57 -4.24 -8.73
N CYS A 113 -10.41 -5.35 -8.00
CA CYS A 113 -11.08 -5.60 -6.71
C CYS A 113 -10.09 -5.70 -5.55
N LEU A 114 -8.77 -5.60 -5.79
CA LEU A 114 -7.73 -5.72 -4.76
C LEU A 114 -6.67 -4.64 -4.94
N SER A 115 -6.35 -3.96 -3.84
CA SER A 115 -5.24 -3.00 -3.77
C SER A 115 -4.40 -3.26 -2.52
N PRO A 116 -3.06 -3.17 -2.56
CA PRO A 116 -2.26 -3.23 -1.35
C PRO A 116 -2.69 -2.13 -0.39
N MET A 117 -2.79 -2.43 0.90
CA MET A 117 -3.07 -1.44 1.92
C MET A 117 -1.85 -0.51 2.08
N PRO A 118 -1.94 0.78 1.70
CA PRO A 118 -0.86 1.71 1.96
C PRO A 118 -0.77 1.98 3.48
N ILE A 119 0.44 2.04 4.02
CA ILE A 119 0.65 2.67 5.33
C ILE A 119 1.04 4.12 5.08
N MET A 120 0.19 5.06 5.50
CA MET A 120 0.47 6.49 5.36
C MET A 120 1.77 6.83 6.08
N THR A 121 2.46 7.87 5.63
CA THR A 121 3.77 8.18 6.23
C THR A 121 3.63 8.64 7.69
N GLU A 122 2.56 9.37 8.02
CA GLU A 122 2.21 9.76 9.39
C GLU A 122 1.86 8.54 10.26
N ASP A 123 1.08 7.62 9.70
CA ASP A 123 0.72 6.35 10.35
C ASP A 123 1.96 5.51 10.66
N PHE A 124 2.93 5.44 9.73
CA PHE A 124 4.18 4.72 9.92
C PHE A 124 5.05 5.34 11.02
N GLN A 125 5.04 6.68 11.17
CA GLN A 125 5.70 7.36 12.28
C GLN A 125 5.00 7.04 13.61
N THR A 126 3.66 7.07 13.64
CA THR A 126 2.86 6.72 14.82
C THR A 126 3.13 5.27 15.25
N MET A 127 3.16 4.31 14.31
CA MET A 127 3.53 2.93 14.59
C MET A 127 4.91 2.84 15.26
N ASN A 128 5.91 3.56 14.74
CA ASN A 128 7.25 3.57 15.31
C ASN A 128 7.26 4.12 16.75
N GLU A 129 6.51 5.19 17.01
CA GLU A 129 6.37 5.75 18.37
C GLU A 129 5.72 4.76 19.33
N ILE A 130 4.68 4.04 18.90
CA ILE A 130 4.02 3.00 19.70
C ILE A 130 4.98 1.88 20.04
N VAL A 131 5.68 1.33 19.04
CA VAL A 131 6.65 0.24 19.26
C VAL A 131 7.74 0.66 20.25
N LEU A 132 8.29 1.87 20.10
CA LEU A 132 9.39 2.35 20.93
C LEU A 132 8.96 2.86 22.32
N SER A 133 7.68 3.16 22.53
CA SER A 133 7.16 3.64 23.82
C SER A 133 6.52 2.53 24.65
N THR A 134 5.86 1.56 24.01
CA THR A 134 5.22 0.43 24.68
C THR A 134 6.24 -0.64 25.10
N TYR A 135 7.29 -0.84 24.30
CA TYR A 135 8.26 -1.92 24.51
C TYR A 135 9.64 -1.32 24.87
N GLU A 136 9.89 -1.13 26.18
CA GLU A 136 11.08 -0.40 26.70
C GLU A 136 12.44 -0.92 26.18
N ASP A 137 12.53 -2.23 25.94
CA ASP A 137 13.75 -2.90 25.46
C ASP A 137 13.77 -3.14 23.94
N MET A 138 12.80 -2.59 23.20
CA MET A 138 12.74 -2.69 21.75
C MET A 138 13.69 -1.68 21.12
N ARG A 139 14.54 -2.15 20.21
CA ARG A 139 15.47 -1.30 19.45
C ARG A 139 15.21 -1.39 17.96
N ILE A 140 15.59 -0.34 17.24
CA ILE A 140 15.72 -0.37 15.79
C ILE A 140 17.09 -0.97 15.45
N SER A 141 17.11 -2.16 14.83
CA SER A 141 18.37 -2.83 14.42
C SER A 141 18.76 -2.54 12.97
N GLU A 142 17.78 -2.25 12.13
CA GLU A 142 17.96 -1.94 10.72
C GLU A 142 16.83 -1.01 10.25
N PHE A 143 17.15 -0.05 9.38
CA PHE A 143 16.14 0.72 8.68
C PHE A 143 16.56 1.07 7.26
N LYS A 144 15.57 1.38 6.44
CA LYS A 144 15.72 1.97 5.11
C LYS A 144 14.92 3.26 5.09
N SER A 145 15.53 4.33 4.58
CA SER A 145 14.91 5.66 4.52
C SER A 145 15.09 6.30 3.15
N LYS A 146 14.12 7.10 2.73
CA LYS A 146 14.14 7.85 1.47
C LYS A 146 13.95 9.34 1.72
N ARG A 147 14.54 10.18 0.87
CA ARG A 147 14.32 11.64 0.89
C ARG A 147 12.88 11.94 0.46
N VAL A 148 12.13 12.62 1.32
CA VAL A 148 10.79 13.14 1.01
C VAL A 148 10.74 14.64 1.35
N PRO A 149 10.88 15.54 0.35
CA PRO A 149 11.01 16.99 0.57
C PRO A 149 10.00 17.65 1.49
N SER A 150 8.75 17.21 1.41
CA SER A 150 7.62 17.71 2.19
C SER A 150 7.65 17.33 3.68
N LEU A 151 8.30 16.23 4.05
CA LEU A 151 8.21 15.69 5.42
C LEU A 151 9.38 16.07 6.33
N ALA A 152 10.52 16.43 5.74
CA ALA A 152 11.70 16.80 6.50
C ALA A 152 12.61 17.69 5.65
N ASP A 153 13.09 18.77 6.26
CA ASP A 153 14.15 19.59 5.67
C ASP A 153 15.49 18.84 5.68
N ALA A 154 16.35 19.17 4.71
CA ALA A 154 17.67 18.59 4.60
C ALA A 154 18.73 19.68 4.72
N ARG A 155 19.59 19.59 5.74
CA ARG A 155 20.73 20.52 5.90
C ARG A 155 21.82 20.28 4.87
N THR A 156 22.04 19.02 4.49
CA THR A 156 23.13 18.62 3.60
C THR A 156 22.60 18.17 2.24
N ARG A 157 22.89 18.96 1.20
CA ARG A 157 22.54 18.71 -0.21
C ARG A 157 21.02 18.45 -0.38
N PRO A 158 20.17 19.47 -0.09
CA PRO A 158 18.72 19.31 -0.07
C PRO A 158 18.12 18.87 -1.41
N ASP A 159 18.75 19.23 -2.52
CA ASP A 159 18.28 18.93 -3.88
C ASP A 159 18.62 17.51 -4.37
N VAL A 160 19.28 16.69 -3.52
CA VAL A 160 19.72 15.35 -3.90
C VAL A 160 18.78 14.30 -3.32
N ASN A 161 18.03 13.64 -4.22
CA ASN A 161 17.30 12.42 -3.92
C ASN A 161 18.27 11.33 -3.48
N ARG A 162 17.98 10.70 -2.33
CA ARG A 162 18.79 9.63 -1.79
C ARG A 162 17.97 8.61 -1.04
N GLU A 163 18.54 7.43 -0.96
CA GLU A 163 18.09 6.31 -0.17
C GLU A 163 19.23 5.92 0.77
N ILE A 164 18.90 5.69 2.04
CA ILE A 164 19.86 5.32 3.08
C ILE A 164 19.41 3.99 3.67
N GLU A 165 20.32 3.03 3.75
CA GLU A 165 20.15 1.80 4.50
C GLU A 165 21.15 1.80 5.65
N TYR A 166 20.66 1.52 6.85
CA TYR A 166 21.45 1.51 8.07
C TYR A 166 21.20 0.23 8.85
N LYS A 167 22.27 -0.31 9.44
CA LYS A 167 22.23 -1.46 10.35
C LYS A 167 23.17 -1.25 11.52
N GLY A 168 22.66 -1.34 12.74
CA GLY A 168 23.44 -1.11 13.95
C GLY A 168 22.57 -1.06 15.20
N LEU A 169 23.20 -0.89 16.36
CA LEU A 169 22.52 -0.92 17.66
C LEU A 169 21.92 0.45 18.05
N ASP A 170 22.45 1.53 17.47
CA ASP A 170 22.01 2.92 17.63
C ASP A 170 21.00 3.35 16.56
N GLY A 171 20.17 2.42 16.04
CA GLY A 171 19.28 2.68 14.91
C GLY A 171 18.27 3.81 15.15
N ARG A 172 17.81 4.02 16.38
CA ARG A 172 16.92 5.13 16.75
C ARG A 172 17.63 6.47 16.59
N ASP A 173 18.76 6.65 17.27
CA ASP A 173 19.54 7.89 17.22
C ASP A 173 19.99 8.22 15.80
N ARG A 174 20.36 7.18 15.02
CA ARG A 174 20.76 7.35 13.62
C ARG A 174 19.64 7.70 12.67
N LEU A 175 18.43 7.22 12.95
CA LEU A 175 17.26 7.62 12.18
C LEU A 175 16.99 9.12 12.37
N ASP A 176 17.08 9.61 13.61
CA ASP A 176 16.90 11.03 13.94
C ASP A 176 18.03 11.89 13.33
N ASP A 177 19.29 11.47 13.45
CA ASP A 177 20.44 12.14 12.81
C ASP A 177 20.24 12.28 11.30
N PHE A 178 19.84 11.21 10.61
CA PHE A 178 19.65 11.23 9.17
C PHE A 178 18.42 12.00 8.73
N ARG A 179 17.35 11.99 9.52
CA ARG A 179 16.19 12.86 9.29
C ARG A 179 16.62 14.32 9.33
N ASP A 180 17.38 14.72 10.34
CA ASP A 180 17.86 16.11 10.51
C ASP A 180 18.89 16.53 9.45
N GLU A 181 19.84 15.66 9.11
CA GLU A 181 20.94 16.00 8.21
C GLU A 181 20.50 15.94 6.74
N TYR A 182 19.70 14.93 6.40
CA TYR A 182 19.42 14.56 5.02
C TYR A 182 17.94 14.62 4.63
N GLY A 183 17.04 14.97 5.55
CA GLY A 183 15.61 15.05 5.28
C GLY A 183 15.00 13.72 4.83
N VAL A 184 15.55 12.59 5.32
CA VAL A 184 15.04 11.26 4.97
C VAL A 184 14.01 10.78 5.99
N VAL A 185 13.00 10.07 5.51
CA VAL A 185 11.99 9.41 6.36
C VAL A 185 12.07 7.90 6.17
N PRO A 186 11.82 7.11 7.23
CA PRO A 186 11.92 5.66 7.15
C PRO A 186 10.80 5.09 6.26
N THR A 187 11.17 4.20 5.37
CA THR A 187 10.25 3.41 4.53
C THR A 187 10.20 1.95 4.96
N ARG A 188 11.12 1.53 5.83
CA ARG A 188 11.20 0.19 6.41
C ARG A 188 12.00 0.22 7.70
N ILE A 189 11.48 -0.41 8.75
CA ILE A 189 12.15 -0.51 10.05
C ILE A 189 12.12 -1.97 10.50
N GLN A 190 13.23 -2.44 11.06
CA GLN A 190 13.33 -3.71 11.77
C GLN A 190 13.49 -3.42 13.26
N TYR A 191 12.51 -3.89 14.00
CA TYR A 191 12.47 -3.87 15.46
C TYR A 191 13.00 -5.20 15.99
N GLU A 192 13.81 -5.12 17.03
CA GLU A 192 14.37 -6.28 17.73
C GLU A 192 14.29 -6.10 19.24
N HIS A 193 13.91 -7.18 19.91
CA HIS A 193 13.98 -7.42 21.34
C HIS A 193 14.35 -8.91 21.57
N GLU A 194 14.66 -9.32 22.81
CA GLU A 194 15.18 -10.66 23.16
C GLU A 194 14.39 -11.82 22.52
N ASN A 195 13.05 -11.69 22.44
CA ASN A 195 12.17 -12.72 21.87
C ASN A 195 11.28 -12.21 20.72
N VAL A 196 11.56 -11.04 20.17
CA VAL A 196 10.74 -10.42 19.11
C VAL A 196 11.65 -9.86 18.04
N SER A 197 11.38 -10.22 16.79
CA SER A 197 12.00 -9.57 15.65
C SER A 197 10.96 -9.39 14.55
N ILE A 198 10.63 -8.12 14.27
CA ILE A 198 9.58 -7.73 13.35
C ILE A 198 10.13 -6.67 12.42
N ARG A 199 9.91 -6.84 11.12
CA ARG A 199 10.21 -5.84 10.10
C ARG A 199 8.91 -5.35 9.47
N ILE A 200 8.77 -4.04 9.34
CA ILE A 200 7.60 -3.38 8.76
C ILE A 200 8.10 -2.43 7.68
N ASP A 201 7.38 -2.33 6.56
CA ASP A 201 7.60 -1.32 5.53
C ASP A 201 6.32 -0.57 5.17
N THR A 202 6.48 0.55 4.47
CA THR A 202 5.37 1.44 4.10
C THR A 202 4.45 0.86 3.02
N SER A 203 4.77 -0.30 2.43
CA SER A 203 3.88 -0.98 1.47
C SER A 203 2.87 -1.90 2.15
N GLY A 204 2.79 -1.89 3.49
CA GLY A 204 1.86 -2.72 4.25
C GLY A 204 2.36 -4.14 4.47
N LYS A 205 3.64 -4.42 4.23
CA LYS A 205 4.23 -5.72 4.49
C LYS A 205 4.83 -5.77 5.91
N PHE A 206 4.37 -6.76 6.65
CA PHE A 206 4.89 -7.12 7.96
C PHE A 206 5.63 -8.45 7.86
N THR A 207 6.86 -8.50 8.35
CA THR A 207 7.68 -9.73 8.40
C THR A 207 8.01 -10.05 9.84
N LEU A 208 7.46 -11.15 10.35
CA LEU A 208 7.80 -11.71 11.65
C LEU A 208 9.02 -12.63 11.47
N GLU A 209 10.21 -12.12 11.78
CA GLU A 209 11.45 -12.91 11.77
C GLU A 209 11.51 -13.84 13.00
N THR A 210 10.84 -13.47 14.10
CA THR A 210 10.51 -14.39 15.20
C THR A 210 9.01 -14.68 15.19
N VAL A 211 8.63 -15.96 15.22
CA VAL A 211 7.24 -16.41 15.09
C VAL A 211 6.75 -16.93 16.44
N ASN A 212 6.08 -16.07 17.20
CA ASN A 212 5.47 -16.39 18.49
C ASN A 212 4.25 -15.49 18.76
N GLN A 213 3.53 -15.76 19.85
CA GLN A 213 2.33 -15.02 20.21
C GLN A 213 2.58 -13.51 20.38
N GLU A 214 3.70 -13.13 20.99
CA GLU A 214 4.06 -11.73 21.22
C GLU A 214 4.24 -10.95 19.91
N SER A 215 4.93 -11.55 18.93
CA SER A 215 5.15 -10.94 17.62
C SER A 215 3.86 -10.74 16.84
N PHE A 216 2.90 -11.67 16.97
CA PHE A 216 1.56 -11.51 16.40
C PHE A 216 0.72 -10.47 17.15
N ASN A 217 0.85 -10.37 18.47
CA ASN A 217 0.15 -9.34 19.24
C ASN A 217 0.59 -7.94 18.81
N ILE A 218 1.91 -7.72 18.66
CA ILE A 218 2.46 -6.45 18.16
C ILE A 218 1.93 -6.16 16.75
N LEU A 219 1.94 -7.15 15.86
CA LEU A 219 1.37 -7.00 14.51
C LEU A 219 -0.08 -6.50 14.56
N PHE A 220 -0.94 -7.13 15.35
CA PHE A 220 -2.35 -6.75 15.42
C PHE A 220 -2.59 -5.41 16.13
N GLU A 221 -1.77 -5.06 17.13
CA GLU A 221 -1.77 -3.75 17.76
C GLU A 221 -1.48 -2.66 16.73
N LEU A 222 -0.38 -2.79 15.99
CA LEU A 222 0.00 -1.81 14.96
C LEU A 222 -1.02 -1.72 13.84
N LEU A 223 -1.58 -2.85 13.39
CA LEU A 223 -2.66 -2.83 12.40
C LEU A 223 -3.87 -2.05 12.91
N SER A 224 -4.26 -2.24 14.17
CA SER A 224 -5.47 -1.60 14.70
C SER A 224 -5.41 -0.06 14.68
N GLU A 225 -4.21 0.52 14.74
CA GLU A 225 -3.98 1.96 14.72
C GLU A 225 -4.16 2.58 13.33
N VAL A 226 -3.80 1.86 12.27
CA VAL A 226 -3.78 2.43 10.89
C VAL A 226 -5.00 2.07 10.07
N VAL A 227 -5.71 1.01 10.47
CA VAL A 227 -6.84 0.47 9.69
C VAL A 227 -7.95 1.50 9.50
N VAL A 228 -8.19 2.37 10.49
CA VAL A 228 -9.27 3.38 10.38
C VAL A 228 -8.99 4.35 9.23
N ASN A 229 -7.79 4.93 9.18
CA ASN A 229 -7.41 5.90 8.16
C ASN A 229 -7.43 5.29 6.75
N VAL A 230 -7.03 4.03 6.63
CA VAL A 230 -7.05 3.29 5.36
C VAL A 230 -8.48 3.00 4.89
N LEU A 231 -9.38 2.59 5.78
CA LEU A 231 -10.76 2.32 5.38
C LEU A 231 -11.50 3.61 5.00
N GLU A 232 -11.21 4.73 5.66
CA GLU A 232 -11.72 6.05 5.23
C GLU A 232 -11.22 6.42 3.82
N LEU A 233 -9.96 6.11 3.50
CA LEU A 233 -9.44 6.28 2.14
C LEU A 233 -10.21 5.43 1.13
N LEU A 234 -10.48 4.16 1.46
CA LEU A 234 -11.22 3.24 0.60
C LEU A 234 -12.63 3.78 0.32
N ASP A 235 -13.33 4.26 1.36
CA ASP A 235 -14.65 4.88 1.21
C ASP A 235 -14.65 6.08 0.27
N VAL A 236 -13.62 6.93 0.34
CA VAL A 236 -13.46 8.07 -0.58
C VAL A 236 -13.17 7.57 -1.99
N ALA A 237 -12.25 6.62 -2.16
CA ALA A 237 -11.88 6.08 -3.46
C ALA A 237 -13.08 5.43 -4.17
N ASN A 238 -13.89 4.65 -3.45
CA ASN A 238 -15.10 4.00 -3.97
C ASN A 238 -16.20 4.99 -4.39
N GLN A 239 -16.17 6.21 -3.86
CA GLN A 239 -17.10 7.26 -4.25
C GLN A 239 -16.63 8.06 -5.48
N ILE A 240 -15.35 8.00 -5.86
CA ILE A 240 -14.83 8.67 -7.06
C ILE A 240 -15.10 7.80 -8.28
N LYS A 241 -16.15 8.14 -9.04
CA LYS A 241 -16.57 7.33 -10.19
C LYS A 241 -17.23 8.14 -11.29
N PHE A 242 -17.21 7.54 -12.48
CA PHE A 242 -17.94 8.01 -13.65
C PHE A 242 -19.05 7.00 -13.95
N GLU A 243 -20.30 7.43 -13.83
CA GLU A 243 -21.47 6.60 -14.10
C GLU A 243 -22.34 7.24 -15.19
N LYS A 244 -23.10 6.41 -15.91
CA LYS A 244 -24.11 6.88 -16.85
C LYS A 244 -25.47 6.57 -16.25
N ARG A 245 -26.18 7.60 -15.81
CA ARG A 245 -27.52 7.46 -15.28
C ARG A 245 -28.54 7.57 -16.40
N GLU A 246 -29.41 6.57 -16.53
CA GLU A 246 -30.57 6.69 -17.39
C GLU A 246 -31.62 7.57 -16.70
N VAL A 247 -32.00 8.67 -17.35
CA VAL A 247 -33.09 9.54 -16.94
C VAL A 247 -34.21 9.46 -17.98
N GLU A 248 -35.44 9.41 -17.50
CA GLU A 248 -36.64 9.38 -18.34
C GLU A 248 -37.44 10.69 -18.22
N PRO A 249 -37.01 11.79 -18.87
CA PRO A 249 -37.88 12.96 -19.02
C PRO A 249 -39.02 12.65 -20.00
N GLY A 250 -40.15 12.19 -19.48
CA GLY A 250 -41.34 11.84 -20.27
C GLY A 250 -41.23 10.44 -20.91
N ASN A 251 -41.27 10.35 -22.24
CA ASN A 251 -41.20 9.08 -23.00
C ASN A 251 -39.82 8.84 -23.65
N LEU A 252 -38.79 9.63 -23.32
CA LEU A 252 -37.44 9.51 -23.86
C LEU A 252 -36.49 8.98 -22.79
N LYS A 253 -35.77 7.90 -23.10
CA LYS A 253 -34.65 7.39 -22.31
C LYS A 253 -33.37 8.11 -22.73
N ILE A 254 -32.79 8.91 -21.84
CA ILE A 254 -31.55 9.66 -22.08
C ILE A 254 -30.52 9.20 -21.06
N GLN A 255 -29.28 8.95 -21.48
CA GLN A 255 -28.17 8.71 -20.57
C GLN A 255 -27.46 10.02 -20.26
N VAL A 256 -27.40 10.38 -18.98
CA VAL A 256 -26.69 11.56 -18.49
C VAL A 256 -25.47 11.10 -17.70
N PRO A 257 -24.28 11.65 -17.97
CA PRO A 257 -23.09 11.34 -17.18
C PRO A 257 -23.21 11.92 -15.77
N GLU A 258 -22.94 11.11 -14.77
CA GLU A 258 -22.80 11.48 -13.36
C GLU A 258 -21.34 11.26 -12.97
N VAL A 259 -20.69 12.32 -12.46
CA VAL A 259 -19.25 12.30 -12.19
C VAL A 259 -19.00 12.76 -10.77
N SER A 260 -18.50 11.84 -9.96
CA SER A 260 -17.97 12.13 -8.63
C SER A 260 -16.45 12.25 -8.73
N SER A 261 -15.92 13.45 -8.47
CA SER A 261 -14.48 13.73 -8.57
C SER A 261 -13.82 13.64 -7.19
N GLY A 262 -12.54 13.29 -7.16
CA GLY A 262 -11.71 13.39 -5.97
C GLY A 262 -10.89 14.68 -5.96
N GLU A 263 -10.41 15.05 -4.79
CA GLU A 263 -9.41 16.10 -4.59
C GLU A 263 -8.39 15.60 -3.58
N ILE A 264 -7.11 15.82 -3.87
CA ILE A 264 -6.00 15.62 -2.94
C ILE A 264 -5.55 17.00 -2.51
N ASP A 265 -5.73 17.34 -1.24
CA ASP A 265 -5.17 18.55 -0.66
C ASP A 265 -3.72 18.31 -0.28
N PHE A 266 -2.83 19.22 -0.66
CA PHE A 266 -1.44 19.20 -0.22
C PHE A 266 -1.32 19.94 1.12
N ASP A 267 -0.59 19.35 2.05
CA ASP A 267 -0.15 19.97 3.30
C ASP A 267 0.96 20.99 3.02
N HIS A 268 1.79 20.74 2.01
CA HIS A 268 2.87 21.64 1.59
C HIS A 268 2.73 22.04 0.11
N PRO A 269 3.00 23.32 -0.25
CA PRO A 269 2.94 23.77 -1.63
C PRO A 269 3.80 22.92 -2.57
N VAL A 270 3.18 22.34 -3.60
CA VAL A 270 3.88 21.56 -4.62
C VAL A 270 4.43 22.48 -5.68
N THR A 271 5.71 22.29 -6.03
CA THR A 271 6.39 23.04 -7.08
C THR A 271 6.31 22.34 -8.44
N LEU A 272 6.50 23.11 -9.52
CA LEU A 272 6.60 22.55 -10.88
C LEU A 272 7.70 21.48 -10.99
N MET A 273 8.83 21.67 -10.33
CA MET A 273 9.95 20.71 -10.37
C MET A 273 9.56 19.38 -9.70
N GLN A 274 8.82 19.42 -8.59
CA GLN A 274 8.29 18.23 -7.93
C GLN A 274 7.27 17.52 -8.82
N ALA A 275 6.32 18.25 -9.42
CA ALA A 275 5.37 17.68 -10.37
C ALA A 275 6.06 17.01 -11.58
N GLU A 276 7.14 17.60 -12.10
CA GLU A 276 7.93 16.98 -13.17
C GLU A 276 8.66 15.71 -12.74
N SER A 277 9.15 15.69 -11.51
CA SER A 277 9.84 14.54 -10.93
C SER A 277 8.85 13.40 -10.67
N PHE A 278 7.64 13.74 -10.20
CA PHE A 278 6.52 12.82 -10.03
C PHE A 278 6.15 12.12 -11.35
N ILE A 279 5.83 12.88 -12.41
CA ILE A 279 5.47 12.33 -13.73
C ILE A 279 6.53 11.38 -14.28
N LYS A 280 7.81 11.71 -14.08
CA LYS A 280 8.93 10.87 -14.55
C LYS A 280 9.10 9.64 -13.68
N GLY A 281 8.91 9.77 -12.37
CA GLY A 281 9.18 8.74 -11.39
C GLY A 281 8.08 7.68 -11.28
N THR A 282 6.83 8.02 -11.62
CA THR A 282 5.70 7.06 -11.68
C THR A 282 5.71 6.20 -12.94
N LYS A 283 6.50 6.58 -13.96
CA LYS A 283 6.59 5.85 -15.22
C LYS A 283 7.70 4.79 -15.16
N ASN A 284 7.36 3.54 -15.44
CA ASN A 284 8.27 2.39 -15.37
C ASN A 284 8.88 2.17 -13.97
N SER A 285 8.20 2.60 -12.90
CA SER A 285 8.63 2.17 -11.57
C SER A 285 8.21 0.70 -11.38
N ASP A 286 9.00 -0.08 -10.65
CA ASP A 286 8.66 -1.48 -10.43
C ASP A 286 7.32 -1.61 -9.68
N GLU A 287 6.86 -0.59 -8.95
CA GLU A 287 5.71 -0.60 -8.00
C GLU A 287 4.47 0.15 -8.47
N LEU A 288 4.62 1.16 -9.31
CA LEU A 288 3.56 2.04 -9.81
C LEU A 288 3.74 2.20 -11.32
N ASN A 289 2.69 1.92 -12.10
CA ASN A 289 2.77 1.92 -13.56
C ASN A 289 1.79 2.94 -14.16
N PHE A 290 1.96 4.21 -13.78
CA PHE A 290 1.13 5.30 -14.30
C PHE A 290 1.83 6.04 -15.44
N SER A 291 1.13 6.19 -16.56
CA SER A 291 1.56 7.04 -17.67
C SER A 291 0.75 8.32 -17.73
N PHE A 292 1.40 9.39 -18.23
CA PHE A 292 0.82 10.72 -18.33
C PHE A 292 0.83 11.18 -19.78
N THR A 293 -0.32 11.58 -20.29
CA THR A 293 -0.53 12.13 -21.64
C THR A 293 -1.18 13.51 -21.56
N ASP A 294 -1.14 14.25 -22.68
CA ASP A 294 -1.74 15.60 -22.80
C ASP A 294 -1.34 16.59 -21.69
N VAL A 295 -0.08 16.51 -21.27
CA VAL A 295 0.47 17.32 -20.19
C VAL A 295 0.50 18.80 -20.59
N THR A 296 -0.28 19.63 -19.91
CA THR A 296 -0.21 21.08 -20.01
C THR A 296 0.42 21.67 -18.75
N LYS A 297 1.27 22.69 -18.94
CA LYS A 297 2.00 23.39 -17.88
C LYS A 297 2.02 24.88 -18.21
N GLN A 298 1.64 25.74 -17.27
CA GLN A 298 1.88 27.19 -17.40
C GLN A 298 3.15 27.59 -16.64
N ALA A 299 3.92 28.52 -17.20
CA ALA A 299 5.13 29.02 -16.56
C ALA A 299 4.79 30.16 -15.59
N GLY A 300 5.18 30.03 -14.32
CA GLY A 300 5.03 31.08 -13.30
C GLY A 300 4.03 30.78 -12.18
N SER A 301 3.17 29.78 -12.37
CA SER A 301 2.31 29.14 -11.36
C SER A 301 2.32 27.63 -11.61
N LEU A 302 2.22 26.78 -10.58
CA LEU A 302 1.89 25.38 -10.83
C LEU A 302 0.43 25.32 -11.30
N ASP A 303 0.23 25.35 -12.61
CA ASP A 303 -1.00 24.90 -13.26
C ASP A 303 -0.63 23.70 -14.12
N PHE A 304 -0.89 22.51 -13.58
CA PHE A 304 -0.61 21.24 -14.21
C PHE A 304 -1.91 20.53 -14.55
N SER A 305 -2.07 20.05 -15.78
CA SER A 305 -3.12 19.08 -16.08
C SER A 305 -2.59 18.00 -17.00
N ALA A 306 -3.11 16.79 -16.81
CA ALA A 306 -2.74 15.63 -17.60
C ALA A 306 -3.87 14.59 -17.59
N GLN A 307 -3.85 13.71 -18.58
CA GLN A 307 -4.56 12.45 -18.52
C GLN A 307 -3.61 11.39 -17.95
N VAL A 308 -4.10 10.61 -16.99
CA VAL A 308 -3.38 9.54 -16.32
C VAL A 308 -3.99 8.20 -16.73
N THR A 309 -3.14 7.27 -17.10
CA THR A 309 -3.49 5.88 -17.39
C THR A 309 -2.79 4.98 -16.38
N ASP A 310 -3.55 4.16 -15.67
CA ASP A 310 -3.02 2.96 -15.00
C ASP A 310 -2.76 1.91 -16.07
N GLU A 311 -1.49 1.62 -16.36
CA GLU A 311 -1.11 0.68 -17.42
C GLU A 311 -1.37 -0.78 -17.04
N ASN A 312 -1.56 -1.10 -15.76
CA ASN A 312 -1.85 -2.47 -15.31
C ASN A 312 -3.35 -2.80 -15.47
N ARG A 313 -4.22 -1.83 -15.17
CA ARG A 313 -5.70 -2.01 -15.16
C ARG A 313 -6.43 -1.33 -16.31
N GLY A 314 -5.76 -0.44 -17.04
CA GLY A 314 -6.37 0.35 -18.12
C GLY A 314 -7.31 1.44 -17.61
N SER A 315 -7.24 1.79 -16.32
CA SER A 315 -8.01 2.87 -15.72
C SER A 315 -7.55 4.22 -16.24
N LEU A 316 -8.51 5.09 -16.57
CA LEU A 316 -8.26 6.40 -17.15
C LEU A 316 -8.95 7.48 -16.32
N PHE A 317 -8.17 8.47 -15.90
CA PHE A 317 -8.66 9.65 -15.20
C PHE A 317 -7.85 10.89 -15.58
N ASN A 318 -8.44 12.06 -15.44
CA ASN A 318 -7.73 13.32 -15.64
C ASN A 318 -7.31 13.88 -14.28
N VAL A 319 -6.13 14.46 -14.22
CA VAL A 319 -5.67 15.22 -13.05
C VAL A 319 -5.49 16.69 -13.41
N SER A 320 -5.78 17.56 -12.46
CA SER A 320 -5.47 18.99 -12.55
C SER A 320 -4.97 19.47 -11.20
N ALA A 321 -3.73 19.93 -11.14
CA ALA A 321 -3.08 20.34 -9.90
C ALA A 321 -2.70 21.81 -9.90
N THR A 322 -2.88 22.42 -8.74
CA THR A 322 -2.34 23.71 -8.32
C THR A 322 -1.19 23.49 -7.33
N GLU A 323 -0.62 24.56 -6.77
CA GLU A 323 0.34 24.46 -5.66
C GLU A 323 -0.29 23.84 -4.41
N GLU A 324 -1.61 23.95 -4.22
CA GLU A 324 -2.31 23.57 -2.98
C GLU A 324 -3.12 22.28 -3.08
N SER A 325 -3.52 21.86 -4.29
CA SER A 325 -4.33 20.66 -4.45
C SER A 325 -4.19 20.00 -5.81
N MET A 326 -4.60 18.74 -5.91
CA MET A 326 -4.74 17.98 -7.15
C MET A 326 -6.14 17.38 -7.25
N ARG A 327 -6.91 17.83 -8.25
CA ARG A 327 -8.22 17.28 -8.57
C ARG A 327 -8.09 16.05 -9.46
N ILE A 328 -8.84 15.00 -9.14
CA ILE A 328 -8.97 13.74 -9.89
C ILE A 328 -10.37 13.65 -10.49
N VAL A 329 -10.45 13.52 -11.82
CA VAL A 329 -11.72 13.41 -12.55
C VAL A 329 -11.76 12.07 -13.29
N PRO A 330 -12.57 11.09 -12.84
CA PRO A 330 -12.64 9.78 -13.46
C PRO A 330 -13.19 9.85 -14.89
N LYS A 331 -12.69 8.98 -15.79
CA LYS A 331 -13.12 8.92 -17.20
C LYS A 331 -13.61 7.55 -17.63
N HIS A 332 -12.77 6.53 -17.49
CA HIS A 332 -13.06 5.19 -18.01
C HIS A 332 -12.43 4.12 -17.12
N ASN A 333 -13.19 3.07 -16.78
CA ASN A 333 -12.76 1.95 -15.93
C ASN A 333 -11.94 2.40 -14.71
N CYS A 334 -12.35 3.48 -14.05
CA CYS A 334 -11.62 4.01 -12.91
C CYS A 334 -11.98 3.15 -11.70
N SER A 335 -11.15 2.16 -11.39
CA SER A 335 -11.32 1.28 -10.24
C SER A 335 -10.66 1.90 -9.00
N PHE A 336 -11.15 1.52 -7.81
CA PHE A 336 -10.58 2.03 -6.56
C PHE A 336 -9.10 1.68 -6.39
N PRO A 337 -8.57 0.51 -6.84
CA PRO A 337 -7.16 0.20 -6.68
C PRO A 337 -6.27 1.20 -7.41
N SER A 338 -6.64 1.62 -8.63
CA SER A 338 -5.91 2.64 -9.36
C SER A 338 -5.91 3.99 -8.65
N LEU A 339 -7.01 4.36 -7.98
CA LEU A 339 -7.09 5.61 -7.22
C LEU A 339 -6.27 5.56 -5.93
N VAL A 340 -6.35 4.46 -5.19
CA VAL A 340 -5.57 4.23 -3.96
C VAL A 340 -4.07 4.21 -4.27
N GLU A 341 -3.65 3.49 -5.30
CA GLU A 341 -2.23 3.42 -5.71
C GLU A 341 -1.72 4.74 -6.29
N PHE A 342 -2.58 5.48 -7.01
CA PHE A 342 -2.23 6.83 -7.46
C PHE A 342 -2.04 7.78 -6.27
N TYR A 343 -2.93 7.72 -5.29
CA TYR A 343 -2.79 8.48 -4.05
C TYR A 343 -1.53 8.09 -3.27
N LEU A 344 -1.21 6.80 -3.20
CA LEU A 344 0.03 6.30 -2.62
C LEU A 344 1.26 6.90 -3.31
N ALA A 345 1.24 7.01 -4.64
CA ALA A 345 2.29 7.68 -5.40
C ALA A 345 2.43 9.15 -5.00
N VAL A 346 1.31 9.86 -4.84
CA VAL A 346 1.30 11.28 -4.42
C VAL A 346 1.92 11.44 -3.04
N ILE A 347 1.51 10.63 -2.05
CA ILE A 347 2.06 10.76 -0.69
C ILE A 347 3.55 10.39 -0.61
N GLN A 348 4.01 9.43 -1.41
CA GLN A 348 5.40 9.00 -1.38
C GLN A 348 6.35 9.94 -2.14
N MET A 349 5.86 10.62 -3.18
CA MET A 349 6.72 11.32 -4.14
C MET A 349 6.51 12.84 -4.19
N LEU A 350 5.33 13.33 -3.79
CA LEU A 350 5.00 14.76 -3.76
C LEU A 350 4.90 15.26 -2.33
N ASP A 351 3.90 14.78 -1.60
CA ASP A 351 3.56 15.31 -0.29
C ASP A 351 3.03 14.24 0.67
N GLY A 352 3.86 13.85 1.64
CA GLY A 352 3.53 12.78 2.58
C GLY A 352 2.42 13.11 3.58
N GLY A 353 2.06 14.40 3.72
CA GLY A 353 0.93 14.86 4.53
C GLY A 353 -0.34 15.10 3.71
N ALA A 354 -0.33 14.84 2.41
CA ALA A 354 -1.48 15.08 1.55
C ALA A 354 -2.69 14.24 1.97
N LYS A 355 -3.91 14.73 1.69
CA LYS A 355 -5.17 14.08 2.08
C LYS A 355 -6.14 14.00 0.91
N MET A 356 -6.67 12.81 0.65
CA MET A 356 -7.70 12.61 -0.38
C MET A 356 -9.10 12.77 0.20
N LYS A 357 -9.96 13.49 -0.51
CA LYS A 357 -11.38 13.71 -0.19
C LYS A 357 -12.22 13.74 -1.46
N LEU A 358 -13.54 13.74 -1.32
CA LEU A 358 -14.42 14.04 -2.44
C LEU A 358 -14.42 15.53 -2.77
N TYR A 359 -14.43 15.83 -4.06
CA TYR A 359 -14.57 17.19 -4.54
C TYR A 359 -16.05 17.59 -4.52
N GLU A 360 -16.44 18.40 -3.55
CA GLU A 360 -17.75 19.03 -3.55
C GLU A 360 -17.76 20.15 -4.58
N SER A 361 -18.46 19.95 -5.70
CA SER A 361 -18.78 21.09 -6.56
C SER A 361 -19.66 22.03 -5.76
N GLN A 362 -19.25 23.29 -5.56
CA GLN A 362 -20.20 24.34 -5.21
C GLN A 362 -21.30 24.31 -6.27
N THR A 363 -22.46 23.78 -5.91
CA THR A 363 -23.68 23.95 -6.70
C THR A 363 -23.88 25.45 -6.82
N ALA A 364 -23.63 26.00 -8.01
CA ALA A 364 -24.00 27.36 -8.33
C ALA A 364 -25.49 27.50 -8.03
N ALA A 365 -25.80 28.32 -7.02
CA ALA A 365 -27.15 28.68 -6.61
C ALA A 365 -27.84 29.57 -7.66
#